data_AF-A0A0Q0II00-F1
#
_entry.id   AF-A0A0Q0II00-F1
#
_cell.length_a   1.000
_cell.length_b   1.000
_cell.length_c   1.000
_cell.angle_alpha   90.00
_cell.angle_beta   90.00
_cell.angle_gamma   90.00
#
_symmetry.space_group_name_H-M   'P 1'
#
loop_
_entity.id
_entity.type
_entity.pdbx_description
1 polymer ?
#
loop_
_entity_poly.entity_id
_entity_poly.type
_entity_poly.pdbx_seq_one_letter_code
_entity_poly.pdbx_strand_id
1 'polypeptide(L)'
;MRIPRHQVFVGEAKRDKGTMGWFYGFKLHLIMNDEGGLLAVKVTAGNVDDRQPALDMVDNVTGSLYADKGYISANLKAELAEQGIDFITGQRSNMKRQPISSWDRAMLSKRFIIETVFDQLKNMA
;
A
#
# COMPACT_ATOMS: atom_id res chain seq x y z
N MET A 1 1.51 -3.34 -29.88
CA MET A 1 1.01 -2.97 -28.52
C MET A 1 0.23 -4.16 -27.95
N ARG A 2 0.66 -4.76 -26.83
CA ARG A 2 0.11 -6.04 -26.29
C ARG A 2 -1.18 -5.87 -25.47
N ILE A 3 -1.33 -4.74 -24.79
CA ILE A 3 -2.46 -4.46 -23.87
C ILE A 3 -3.84 -4.57 -24.53
N PRO A 4 -4.12 -3.96 -25.70
CA PRO A 4 -5.44 -4.07 -26.35
C PRO A 4 -5.82 -5.50 -26.78
N ARG A 5 -4.82 -6.40 -26.88
CA ARG A 5 -5.01 -7.79 -27.30
C ARG A 5 -5.22 -8.74 -26.11
N HIS A 6 -5.09 -8.27 -24.87
CA HIS A 6 -5.24 -9.10 -23.69
C HIS A 6 -6.72 -9.33 -23.37
N GLN A 7 -7.22 -10.56 -23.55
CA GLN A 7 -8.65 -10.87 -23.42
C GLN A 7 -9.03 -11.60 -22.11
N VAL A 8 -8.07 -12.15 -21.37
CA VAL A 8 -8.35 -13.05 -20.22
C VAL A 8 -9.07 -12.36 -19.06
N PHE A 9 -8.76 -11.09 -18.80
CA PHE A 9 -9.35 -10.30 -17.70
C PHE A 9 -10.09 -9.06 -18.21
N VAL A 10 -10.74 -9.16 -19.37
CA VAL A 10 -11.56 -8.06 -19.90
C VAL A 10 -12.70 -7.74 -18.92
N GLY A 11 -12.95 -6.46 -18.71
CA GLY A 11 -13.92 -5.99 -17.71
C GLY A 11 -13.29 -5.76 -16.33
N GLU A 12 -12.49 -6.72 -15.87
CA GLU A 12 -11.90 -6.76 -14.52
C GLU A 12 -10.58 -6.01 -14.40
N ALA A 13 -9.61 -6.32 -15.27
CA ALA A 13 -8.32 -5.65 -15.28
C ALA A 13 -8.41 -4.27 -15.95
N LYS A 14 -7.66 -3.31 -15.43
CA LYS A 14 -7.62 -1.94 -15.95
C LYS A 14 -6.17 -1.52 -16.24
N ARG A 15 -6.05 -0.56 -17.15
CA ARG A 15 -4.77 0.02 -17.54
C ARG A 15 -4.42 1.15 -16.58
N ASP A 16 -3.17 1.19 -16.14
CA ASP A 16 -2.64 2.28 -15.33
C ASP A 16 -1.16 2.54 -15.68
N LYS A 17 -0.60 3.65 -15.18
CA LYS A 17 0.77 4.07 -15.44
C LYS A 17 1.56 4.13 -14.14
N GLY A 18 2.45 3.16 -13.96
CA GLY A 18 3.42 3.16 -12.87
C GLY A 18 4.75 3.81 -13.26
N THR A 19 5.71 3.79 -12.35
CA THR A 19 7.08 4.29 -12.56
C THR A 19 7.78 3.60 -13.73
N MET A 20 7.49 2.31 -13.94
CA MET A 20 8.06 1.48 -15.01
C MET A 20 7.29 1.58 -16.34
N GLY A 21 6.30 2.45 -16.43
CA GLY A 21 5.47 2.66 -17.62
C GLY A 21 4.04 2.13 -17.49
N TRP A 22 3.41 1.92 -18.64
CA TRP A 22 2.03 1.46 -18.72
C TRP A 22 1.92 -0.03 -18.44
N PHE A 23 0.97 -0.41 -17.59
CA PHE A 23 0.61 -1.80 -17.35
C PHE A 23 -0.90 -2.01 -17.51
N TYR A 24 -1.32 -3.26 -17.68
CA TYR A 24 -2.72 -3.67 -17.70
C TYR A 24 -2.85 -4.90 -16.81
N GLY A 25 -3.65 -4.78 -15.75
CA GLY A 25 -3.75 -5.84 -14.76
C GLY A 25 -4.38 -5.36 -13.47
N PHE A 26 -3.84 -5.88 -12.38
CA PHE A 26 -4.31 -5.67 -11.02
C PHE A 26 -3.20 -5.07 -10.16
N LYS A 27 -3.59 -4.51 -9.01
CA LYS A 27 -2.71 -4.14 -7.91
C LYS A 27 -2.97 -5.09 -6.74
N LEU A 28 -1.89 -5.48 -6.07
CA LEU A 28 -1.92 -6.28 -4.85
C LEU A 28 -1.57 -5.37 -3.67
N HIS A 29 -2.47 -5.31 -2.68
CA HIS A 29 -2.32 -4.55 -1.43
C HIS A 29 -2.17 -5.54 -0.28
N LEU A 30 -1.25 -5.27 0.64
CA LEU A 30 -0.93 -6.13 1.77
C LEU A 30 -0.80 -5.29 3.04
N ILE A 31 -1.33 -5.80 4.15
CA ILE A 31 -1.01 -5.35 5.51
C ILE A 31 -0.34 -6.50 6.23
N MET A 32 0.75 -6.22 6.94
CA MET A 32 1.54 -7.20 7.67
C MET A 32 2.00 -6.64 9.00
N ASN A 33 2.21 -7.53 9.97
CA ASN A 33 2.81 -7.18 11.24
C ASN A 33 4.35 -7.05 11.10
N ASP A 34 5.01 -6.63 12.17
CA ASP A 34 6.46 -6.39 12.19
C ASP A 34 7.30 -7.68 12.23
N GLU A 35 6.69 -8.84 12.45
CA GLU A 35 7.30 -10.17 12.39
C GLU A 35 7.18 -10.81 10.99
N GLY A 36 6.52 -10.16 10.03
CA GLY A 36 6.32 -10.69 8.68
C GLY A 36 5.03 -11.51 8.50
N GLY A 37 4.17 -11.60 9.52
CA GLY A 37 2.86 -12.20 9.44
C GLY A 37 1.88 -11.35 8.63
N LEU A 38 1.15 -11.99 7.72
CA LEU A 38 0.17 -11.32 6.85
C LEU A 38 -1.16 -11.12 7.59
N LEU A 39 -1.62 -9.86 7.67
CA LEU A 39 -2.86 -9.49 8.36
C LEU A 39 -4.03 -9.32 7.38
N ALA A 40 -3.78 -8.70 6.23
CA ALA A 40 -4.80 -8.48 5.21
C ALA A 40 -4.21 -8.48 3.80
N VAL A 41 -5.02 -8.91 2.83
CA VAL A 41 -4.69 -8.91 1.41
C VAL A 41 -5.87 -8.40 0.63
N LYS A 42 -5.63 -7.52 -0.34
CA LYS A 42 -6.65 -7.09 -1.29
C LYS A 42 -6.09 -6.99 -2.69
N VAL A 43 -6.85 -7.48 -3.67
CA VAL A 43 -6.55 -7.31 -5.08
C VAL A 43 -7.54 -6.30 -5.66
N THR A 44 -7.04 -5.30 -6.36
CA THR A 44 -7.86 -4.29 -7.03
C THR A 44 -7.50 -4.19 -8.50
N ALA A 45 -8.39 -3.62 -9.32
CA ALA A 45 -8.03 -3.27 -10.69
C ALA A 45 -6.84 -2.28 -10.71
N GLY A 46 -6.07 -2.33 -11.79
CA GLY A 46 -4.81 -1.60 -11.90
C GLY A 46 -4.91 -0.08 -11.70
N ASN A 47 -6.04 0.53 -12.01
CA ASN A 47 -6.25 1.98 -11.95
C ASN A 47 -6.84 2.48 -10.61
N VAL A 48 -7.04 1.59 -9.63
CA VAL A 48 -7.54 1.97 -8.30
C VAL A 48 -6.44 2.72 -7.54
N ASP A 49 -6.81 3.83 -6.88
CA ASP A 49 -5.88 4.59 -6.03
C ASP A 49 -5.54 3.74 -4.80
N ASP A 50 -4.25 3.67 -4.47
CA ASP A 50 -3.75 2.78 -3.42
C ASP A 50 -4.33 3.11 -2.03
N ARG A 51 -4.83 4.34 -1.83
CA ARG A 51 -5.45 4.77 -0.56
C ARG A 51 -6.85 4.21 -0.33
N GLN A 52 -7.60 3.94 -1.40
CA GLN A 52 -8.97 3.42 -1.30
C GLN A 52 -9.03 2.06 -0.60
N PRO A 53 -8.27 1.03 -1.03
CA PRO A 53 -8.32 -0.28 -0.41
C PRO A 53 -7.74 -0.31 1.01
N ALA A 54 -6.99 0.70 1.44
CA ALA A 54 -6.40 0.73 2.78
C ALA A 54 -7.47 0.68 3.89
N LEU A 55 -8.60 1.39 3.71
CA LEU A 55 -9.69 1.40 4.67
C LEU A 55 -10.43 0.06 4.75
N ASP A 56 -10.50 -0.65 3.64
CA ASP A 56 -11.20 -1.94 3.57
C ASP A 56 -10.38 -3.11 4.15
N MET A 57 -9.14 -2.85 4.57
CA MET A 57 -8.20 -3.87 5.03
C MET A 57 -7.92 -3.79 6.54
N VAL A 58 -8.50 -2.83 7.25
CA VAL A 58 -8.13 -2.52 8.64
C VAL A 58 -9.06 -3.09 9.72
N ASP A 59 -10.08 -3.87 9.35
CA ASP A 59 -11.08 -4.43 10.28
C ASP A 59 -10.48 -5.14 11.51
N ASN A 60 -9.32 -5.78 11.37
CA ASN A 60 -8.62 -6.49 12.46
C ASN A 60 -7.23 -5.89 12.77
N VAL A 61 -7.02 -4.63 12.39
CA VAL A 61 -5.76 -3.90 12.60
C VAL A 61 -5.96 -2.94 13.75
N THR A 62 -5.03 -2.96 14.71
CA THR A 62 -5.06 -2.06 15.88
C THR A 62 -3.68 -1.45 16.09
N GLY A 63 -3.64 -0.28 16.73
CA GLY A 63 -2.38 0.39 17.05
C GLY A 63 -1.85 1.21 15.87
N SER A 64 -0.55 1.10 15.60
CA SER A 64 0.13 1.94 14.61
C SER A 64 0.20 1.25 13.24
N LEU A 65 -0.31 1.92 12.21
CA LEU A 65 -0.22 1.47 10.82
C LEU A 65 0.77 2.33 10.04
N TYR A 66 1.82 1.71 9.52
CA TYR A 66 2.90 2.37 8.80
C TYR A 66 2.75 2.22 7.28
N ALA A 67 2.84 3.31 6.54
CA ALA A 67 2.71 3.29 5.08
C ALA A 67 3.69 4.24 4.36
N ASP A 68 3.88 3.97 3.07
CA ASP A 68 4.72 4.78 2.18
C ASP A 68 4.17 6.19 1.95
N LYS A 69 5.03 7.09 1.46
CA LYS A 69 4.67 8.48 1.12
C LYS A 69 3.57 8.62 0.06
N GLY A 70 3.30 7.56 -0.70
CA GLY A 70 2.18 7.50 -1.66
C GLY A 70 0.81 7.58 -0.97
N TYR A 71 0.73 7.06 0.26
CA TYR A 71 -0.49 6.98 1.05
C TYR A 71 -0.81 8.23 1.86
N ILE A 72 0.01 9.28 1.78
CA ILE A 72 -0.25 10.55 2.47
C ILE A 72 -1.61 11.11 2.01
N SER A 73 -2.56 11.14 2.94
CA SER A 73 -3.90 11.71 2.77
C SER A 73 -4.46 12.10 4.13
N ALA A 74 -4.94 13.35 4.24
CA ALA A 74 -5.52 13.85 5.48
C ALA A 74 -6.83 13.12 5.82
N ASN A 75 -7.67 12.86 4.81
CA ASN A 75 -8.93 12.14 4.99
C ASN A 75 -8.68 10.70 5.43
N LEU A 76 -7.76 9.99 4.76
CA LEU A 76 -7.41 8.62 5.13
C LEU A 76 -6.91 8.54 6.57
N LYS A 77 -6.08 9.50 6.99
CA LYS A 77 -5.60 9.57 8.37
C LYS A 77 -6.74 9.80 9.37
N ALA A 78 -7.70 10.66 9.06
CA ALA A 78 -8.84 10.93 9.91
C ALA A 78 -9.76 9.69 10.04
N GLU A 79 -10.09 9.05 8.93
CA GLU A 79 -10.94 7.85 8.89
C GLU A 79 -10.30 6.68 9.64
N LEU A 80 -8.99 6.49 9.53
CA LEU A 80 -8.27 5.46 10.31
C LEU A 80 -8.21 5.80 11.81
N ALA A 81 -8.11 7.09 12.16
CA ALA A 81 -8.14 7.52 13.56
C ALA A 81 -9.50 7.25 14.23
N GLU A 82 -10.61 7.36 13.49
CA GLU A 82 -11.95 6.97 13.97
C GLU A 82 -12.04 5.48 14.30
N GLN A 83 -11.23 4.65 13.65
CA GLN A 83 -11.11 3.20 13.93
C GLN A 83 -10.06 2.89 15.01
N GLY A 84 -9.48 3.90 15.65
CA GLY A 84 -8.47 3.73 16.70
C GLY A 84 -7.08 3.36 16.17
N ILE A 85 -6.79 3.63 14.89
CA ILE A 85 -5.52 3.34 14.24
C ILE A 85 -4.70 4.62 14.11
N ASP A 86 -3.49 4.61 14.66
CA ASP A 86 -2.52 5.68 14.43
C ASP A 86 -1.83 5.49 13.08
N PHE A 87 -2.29 6.23 12.07
CA PHE A 87 -1.75 6.13 10.73
C PHE A 87 -0.51 7.01 10.52
N ILE A 88 0.63 6.35 10.30
CA ILE A 88 1.95 6.97 10.19
C ILE A 88 2.52 6.78 8.79
N THR A 89 2.89 7.89 8.16
CA THR A 89 3.52 7.90 6.83
C THR A 89 4.83 8.65 6.84
N GLY A 90 5.73 8.34 5.92
CA GLY A 90 6.89 9.19 5.65
C GLY A 90 6.48 10.59 5.16
N GLN A 91 7.33 11.60 5.39
CA GLN A 91 7.07 12.98 4.94
C GLN A 91 7.68 13.27 3.55
N ARG A 92 6.97 14.05 2.73
CA ARG A 92 7.53 14.59 1.47
C ARG A 92 8.46 15.77 1.77
N SER A 93 9.43 16.00 0.88
CA SER A 93 10.42 17.07 1.04
C SER A 93 9.81 18.47 1.04
N ASN A 94 8.67 18.65 0.38
CA ASN A 94 7.95 19.92 0.29
C ASN A 94 6.92 20.13 1.42
N MET A 95 6.76 19.20 2.36
CA MET A 95 5.87 19.34 3.50
C MET A 95 6.56 20.04 4.66
N LYS A 96 5.79 20.78 5.47
CA LYS A 96 6.27 21.26 6.76
C LYS A 96 6.68 20.06 7.61
N ARG A 97 7.93 20.05 8.07
CA ARG A 97 8.45 18.97 8.90
C ARG A 97 7.63 18.87 10.18
N GLN A 98 7.03 17.70 10.40
CA GLN A 98 6.41 17.34 11.68
C GLN A 98 7.40 16.47 12.45
N PRO A 99 7.46 16.58 13.79
CA PRO A 99 8.25 15.67 14.59
C PRO A 99 7.74 14.23 14.38
N ILE A 100 8.66 13.31 14.15
CA ILE A 100 8.42 11.86 14.08
C ILE A 100 9.29 11.25 15.17
N SER A 101 8.73 10.36 15.98
CA SER A 101 9.48 9.68 17.04
C SER A 101 10.62 8.85 16.46
N SER A 102 11.64 8.54 17.27
CA SER A 102 12.72 7.63 16.87
C SER A 102 12.18 6.25 16.49
N TRP A 103 11.13 5.79 17.20
CA TRP A 103 10.45 4.53 16.95
C TRP A 103 9.74 4.51 15.59
N ASP A 104 8.92 5.52 15.31
CA ASP A 104 8.18 5.59 14.04
C ASP A 104 9.12 5.71 12.85
N ARG A 105 10.23 6.43 13.02
CA ARG A 105 11.27 6.52 12.00
C ARG A 105 11.89 5.15 11.74
N ALA A 106 12.20 4.38 12.79
CA ALA A 106 12.74 3.03 12.65
C ALA A 106 11.73 2.08 11.96
N MET A 107 10.45 2.16 12.32
CA MET A 107 9.39 1.36 11.70
C MET A 107 9.19 1.71 10.23
N LEU A 108 9.17 3.00 9.85
CA LEU A 108 9.11 3.42 8.45
C LEU A 108 10.34 2.95 7.63
N SER A 109 11.49 2.73 8.27
CA SER A 109 12.68 2.17 7.63
C SER A 109 12.61 0.66 7.41
N LYS A 110 11.67 -0.06 8.03
CA LYS A 110 11.48 -1.53 7.88
C LYS A 110 10.72 -1.93 6.60
N ARG A 111 10.55 -1.02 5.63
CA ARG A 111 9.94 -1.30 4.31
C ARG A 111 10.55 -2.53 3.61
N PHE A 112 11.84 -2.83 3.86
CA PHE A 112 12.53 -3.98 3.28
C PHE A 112 11.85 -5.33 3.60
N ILE A 113 11.09 -5.43 4.71
CA ILE A 113 10.37 -6.67 5.06
C ILE A 113 9.25 -6.93 4.02
N ILE A 114 8.44 -5.90 3.72
CA ILE A 114 7.40 -5.97 2.69
C ILE A 114 8.01 -6.30 1.32
N GLU A 115 9.11 -5.64 0.97
CA GLU A 115 9.80 -5.87 -0.31
C GLU A 115 10.31 -7.30 -0.44
N THR A 116 10.82 -7.89 0.64
CA THR A 116 11.28 -9.28 0.68
C THR A 116 10.12 -10.24 0.45
N VAL A 117 8.97 -10.02 1.10
CA VAL A 117 7.77 -10.85 0.88
C VAL A 117 7.31 -10.77 -0.57
N PHE A 118 7.25 -9.56 -1.15
CA PHE A 118 6.89 -9.39 -2.56
C PHE A 118 7.90 -10.06 -3.51
N ASP A 119 9.18 -10.06 -3.18
CA ASP A 119 10.20 -10.72 -3.98
C ASP A 119 10.03 -12.24 -3.96
N GLN A 120 9.81 -12.84 -2.77
CA GLN A 120 9.48 -14.25 -2.64
C GLN A 120 8.23 -14.63 -3.46
N LEU A 121 7.15 -13.85 -3.35
CA LEU A 121 5.91 -14.08 -4.10
C LEU A 121 6.11 -14.04 -5.62
N LYS A 122 7.06 -13.25 -6.13
CA LYS A 122 7.37 -13.18 -7.56
C LYS A 122 8.23 -14.34 -8.03
N ASN A 123 9.15 -14.81 -7.18
CA ASN A 123 10.16 -15.80 -7.52
C ASN A 123 9.75 -17.25 -7.21
N MET A 124 8.61 -17.44 -6.53
CA MET A 124 8.01 -18.76 -6.25
C MET A 124 7.27 -19.40 -7.45
N ALA A 125 7.37 -18.82 -8.65
CA ALA A 125 6.70 -19.27 -9.87
C ALA A 125 7.61 -20.07 -10.80
#